data_AF-A0A949II14-F1
#
_entry.id   AF-A0A949II14-F1
#
_cell.length_a   1.000
_cell.length_b   1.000
_cell.length_c   1.000
_cell.angle_alpha   90.00
_cell.angle_beta   90.00
_cell.angle_gamma   90.00
#
_symmetry.space_group_name_H-M   'P 1'
#
loop_
_entity.id
_entity.type
_entity.pdbx_description
1 polymer ?
#
loop_
_entity_poly.entity_id
_entity_poly.type
_entity_poly.pdbx_seq_one_letter_code
_entity_poly.pdbx_strand_id
1 'polypeptide(L)'
;MRNLLTLLAIPSLLFNLAASAQEKGGAGADKPAAGAVAISSPVAAEQFEQGQKMMQAQNLPAAAACFRKVIGLSPDFAPAYLNLGTTLAGEGKSEEAIAIFSKAKSLKGVNPIVYLNLGTLLHDTGKVHEAIDNYKRLLEVDPNGPYAHACADGLQQMQEELAAKAARPYQNGATDYFGDATSGGASRWAQSEMPLRIFIDAKTDVPRFRAGCVDILKAAIQDWVDASQGKIKIEYVSDADKAQIICRWSDAVTEMASPTEPGNIYLGKGKSGIVKCDITLRTTDPAGHTPFNDAQTKRIAQHEVGHALGLVYHSTNPLDVMGEGIPGRGTATTLSARDKNTILKLYDLSDGEMARFLRK
;
A
#
# COMPACT_ATOMS: atom_id res chain seq x y z
N MET A 1 -28.64 -11.63 -17.13
CA MET A 1 -28.58 -12.31 -15.82
C MET A 1 -27.76 -13.58 -15.97
N ARG A 2 -26.48 -13.53 -15.61
CA ARG A 2 -25.63 -14.72 -15.47
C ARG A 2 -25.04 -14.66 -14.07
N ASN A 3 -25.46 -15.62 -13.25
CA ASN A 3 -25.01 -15.84 -11.89
C ASN A 3 -23.49 -16.05 -11.86
N LEU A 4 -22.81 -15.25 -11.06
CA LEU A 4 -21.43 -15.47 -10.60
C LEU A 4 -21.35 -14.96 -9.15
N LEU A 5 -22.13 -15.61 -8.28
CA LEU A 5 -22.10 -15.46 -6.83
C LEU A 5 -22.08 -16.86 -6.24
N THR A 6 -20.93 -17.51 -6.41
CA THR A 6 -20.50 -18.67 -5.62
C THR A 6 -18.97 -18.61 -5.58
N LEU A 7 -18.45 -17.63 -4.85
CA LEU A 7 -17.12 -17.75 -4.24
C LEU A 7 -17.23 -18.87 -3.19
N LEU A 8 -17.10 -20.11 -3.63
CA LEU A 8 -16.64 -21.18 -2.75
C LEU A 8 -15.27 -20.73 -2.25
N ALA A 9 -15.06 -20.74 -0.94
CA ALA A 9 -13.76 -20.51 -0.33
C ALA A 9 -12.77 -21.54 -0.89
N ILE A 10 -12.03 -21.14 -1.92
CA ILE A 10 -10.92 -21.92 -2.45
C ILE A 10 -9.87 -21.93 -1.33
N PRO A 11 -9.48 -23.08 -0.78
CA PRO A 11 -8.36 -23.15 0.15
C PRO A 11 -7.17 -22.43 -0.49
N SER A 12 -6.60 -21.46 0.22
CA SER A 12 -5.50 -20.62 -0.27
C SER A 12 -4.44 -21.46 -0.98
N LEU A 13 -3.89 -20.93 -2.09
CA LEU A 13 -2.86 -21.60 -2.88
C LEU A 13 -1.66 -22.02 -2.00
N LEU A 14 -1.42 -21.28 -0.90
CA LEU A 14 -0.50 -21.60 0.18
C LEU A 14 -0.78 -22.94 0.86
N PHE A 15 -2.03 -23.22 1.23
CA PHE A 15 -2.38 -24.49 1.87
C PHE A 15 -2.21 -25.64 0.88
N ASN A 16 -2.55 -25.45 -0.40
CA ASN A 16 -2.34 -26.47 -1.43
C ASN A 16 -0.87 -26.67 -1.79
N LEU A 17 -0.04 -25.62 -1.83
CA LEU A 17 1.41 -25.74 -2.06
C LEU A 17 2.13 -26.34 -0.85
N ALA A 18 1.80 -25.91 0.37
CA ALA A 18 2.33 -26.49 1.61
C ALA A 18 1.92 -27.96 1.75
N ALA A 19 0.63 -28.28 1.51
CA ALA A 19 0.14 -29.66 1.51
C ALA A 19 0.78 -30.51 0.39
N SER A 20 0.91 -29.99 -0.84
CA SER A 20 1.54 -30.72 -1.95
C SER A 20 3.05 -30.93 -1.75
N ALA A 21 3.72 -30.00 -1.06
CA ALA A 21 5.13 -30.11 -0.68
C ALA A 21 5.32 -31.12 0.46
N GLN A 22 4.31 -31.30 1.33
CA GLN A 22 4.28 -32.31 2.38
C GLN A 22 3.87 -33.70 1.88
N GLU A 23 2.96 -33.81 0.91
CA GLU A 23 2.52 -35.09 0.32
C GLU A 23 3.63 -35.77 -0.50
N LYS A 24 4.57 -35.01 -1.07
CA LYS A 24 5.70 -35.55 -1.86
C LYS A 24 6.93 -35.95 -1.04
N GLY A 25 6.75 -36.42 0.20
CA GLY A 25 7.82 -37.04 1.00
C GLY A 25 8.83 -36.04 1.56
N GLY A 26 8.85 -35.92 2.89
CA GLY A 26 9.64 -34.94 3.64
C GLY A 26 11.15 -34.92 3.32
N ALA A 27 11.71 -33.71 3.31
CA ALA A 27 13.12 -33.34 3.56
C ALA A 27 13.50 -31.95 2.99
N GLY A 28 12.67 -31.34 2.13
CA GLY A 28 13.06 -30.15 1.35
C GLY A 28 12.79 -28.78 1.99
N ALA A 29 11.65 -28.58 2.63
CA ALA A 29 11.21 -27.25 3.10
C ALA A 29 11.93 -26.78 4.38
N ASP A 30 12.39 -27.72 5.22
CA ASP A 30 13.08 -27.43 6.48
C ASP A 30 14.61 -27.40 6.34
N LYS A 31 15.16 -27.60 5.13
CA LYS A 31 16.61 -27.61 4.97
C LYS A 31 17.12 -26.18 5.13
N PRO A 32 17.98 -25.89 6.13
CA PRO A 32 18.55 -24.58 6.30
C PRO A 32 19.37 -24.20 5.05
N ALA A 33 19.27 -22.95 4.61
CA ALA A 33 20.14 -22.46 3.54
C ALA A 33 21.61 -22.46 4.01
N ALA A 34 22.54 -22.38 3.07
CA ALA A 34 23.96 -22.28 3.39
C ALA A 34 24.21 -21.10 4.36
N GLY A 35 24.84 -21.39 5.51
CA GLY A 35 25.14 -20.38 6.54
C GLY A 35 23.98 -20.01 7.47
N ALA A 36 22.90 -20.81 7.51
CA ALA A 36 21.83 -20.64 8.50
C ALA A 36 22.34 -20.87 9.92
N VAL A 37 21.74 -20.14 10.87
CA VAL A 37 22.04 -20.29 12.30
C VAL A 37 21.48 -21.63 12.78
N ALA A 38 22.32 -22.42 13.45
CA ALA A 38 21.90 -23.68 14.05
C ALA A 38 21.02 -23.42 15.29
N ILE A 39 20.13 -24.35 15.59
CA ILE A 39 19.33 -24.29 16.81
C ILE A 39 20.23 -24.38 18.04
N SER A 40 20.11 -23.42 18.96
CA SER A 40 21.10 -23.19 20.02
C SER A 40 20.80 -23.91 21.33
N SER A 41 19.62 -24.53 21.46
CA SER A 41 19.13 -25.15 22.69
C SER A 41 18.53 -26.54 22.41
N PRO A 42 18.89 -27.58 23.19
CA PRO A 42 18.26 -28.90 23.10
C PRO A 42 16.75 -28.84 23.34
N VAL A 43 16.30 -27.98 24.26
CA VAL A 43 14.87 -27.75 24.53
C VAL A 43 14.20 -27.11 23.31
N ALA A 44 14.88 -26.17 22.64
CA ALA A 44 14.36 -25.59 21.41
C ALA A 44 14.26 -26.65 20.29
N ALA A 45 15.24 -27.55 20.17
CA ALA A 45 15.21 -28.64 19.19
C ALA A 45 14.04 -29.59 19.44
N GLU A 46 13.80 -29.99 20.68
CA GLU A 46 12.65 -30.82 21.06
C GLU A 46 11.32 -30.12 20.73
N GLN A 47 11.18 -28.84 21.08
CA GLN A 47 9.97 -28.07 20.75
C GLN A 47 9.78 -27.91 19.23
N PHE A 48 10.87 -27.78 18.46
CA PHE A 48 10.78 -27.68 17.00
C PHE A 48 10.27 -28.98 16.38
N GLU A 49 10.81 -30.13 16.81
CA GLU A 49 10.34 -31.45 16.37
C GLU A 49 8.87 -31.68 16.75
N GLN A 50 8.49 -31.31 17.98
CA GLN A 50 7.11 -31.41 18.45
C GLN A 50 6.17 -30.53 17.61
N GLY A 51 6.60 -29.30 17.27
CA GLY A 51 5.87 -28.41 16.38
C GLY A 51 5.64 -29.02 15.00
N GLN A 52 6.65 -29.64 14.40
CA GLN A 52 6.52 -30.33 13.11
C GLN A 52 5.53 -31.50 13.19
N LYS A 53 5.57 -32.31 14.26
CA LYS A 53 4.59 -33.40 14.49
C LYS A 53 3.16 -32.87 14.60
N MET A 54 2.96 -31.78 15.33
CA MET A 54 1.64 -31.15 15.48
C MET A 54 1.13 -30.58 14.15
N MET A 55 2.02 -29.99 13.35
CA MET A 55 1.70 -29.50 12.01
C MET A 55 1.29 -30.64 11.06
N GLN A 56 2.00 -31.78 11.11
CA GLN A 56 1.62 -33.00 10.36
C GLN A 56 0.27 -33.56 10.80
N ALA A 57 -0.03 -33.48 12.10
CA ALA A 57 -1.33 -33.85 12.67
C ALA A 57 -2.44 -32.82 12.40
N GLN A 58 -2.16 -31.75 11.63
CA GLN A 58 -3.04 -30.61 11.38
C GLN A 58 -3.54 -29.89 12.66
N ASN A 59 -2.87 -30.09 13.79
CA ASN A 59 -3.14 -29.34 15.02
C ASN A 59 -2.36 -28.02 14.99
N LEU A 60 -2.82 -27.10 14.15
CA LEU A 60 -2.17 -25.80 13.90
C LEU A 60 -1.97 -24.97 15.18
N PRO A 61 -2.95 -24.89 16.12
CA PRO A 61 -2.74 -24.12 17.35
C PRO A 61 -1.61 -24.66 18.22
N ALA A 62 -1.50 -25.99 18.34
CA ALA A 62 -0.42 -26.63 19.09
C ALA A 62 0.93 -26.46 18.39
N ALA A 63 0.96 -26.56 17.06
CA ALA A 63 2.17 -26.33 16.27
C ALA A 63 2.68 -24.88 16.44
N ALA A 64 1.79 -23.89 16.34
CA ALA A 64 2.12 -22.48 16.52
C ALA A 64 2.68 -22.19 17.91
N ALA A 65 2.10 -22.81 18.96
CA ALA A 65 2.61 -22.68 20.33
C ALA A 65 4.03 -23.24 20.46
N CYS A 66 4.32 -24.38 19.84
CA CYS A 66 5.66 -24.97 19.82
C CYS A 66 6.67 -24.04 19.11
N PHE A 67 6.36 -23.56 17.91
CA PHE A 67 7.28 -22.69 17.17
C PHE A 67 7.51 -21.34 17.86
N ARG A 68 6.51 -20.76 18.52
CA ARG A 68 6.70 -19.56 19.36
C ARG A 68 7.69 -19.80 20.51
N LYS A 69 7.66 -20.98 21.14
CA LYS A 69 8.66 -21.35 22.16
C LYS A 69 10.06 -21.48 21.56
N VAL A 70 10.19 -22.08 20.37
CA VAL A 70 11.47 -22.17 19.66
C VAL A 70 12.05 -20.78 19.40
N ILE A 71 11.22 -19.85 18.92
CA ILE A 71 11.62 -18.46 18.69
C ILE A 71 12.08 -17.77 19.98
N GLY A 72 11.39 -18.01 21.11
CA GLY A 72 11.80 -17.46 22.40
C GLY A 72 13.15 -17.99 22.90
N LEU A 73 13.49 -19.24 22.55
CA LEU A 73 14.73 -19.91 22.95
C LEU A 73 15.86 -19.78 21.92
N SER A 74 15.55 -19.48 20.66
CA SER A 74 16.47 -19.41 19.54
C SER A 74 15.95 -18.40 18.50
N PRO A 75 16.05 -17.09 18.80
CA PRO A 75 15.40 -16.03 18.02
C PRO A 75 15.98 -15.84 16.61
N ASP A 76 17.16 -16.38 16.32
CA ASP A 76 17.77 -16.30 14.99
C ASP A 76 17.55 -17.58 14.16
N PHE A 77 16.78 -18.54 14.67
CA PHE A 77 16.51 -19.81 13.99
C PHE A 77 15.39 -19.66 12.95
N ALA A 78 15.78 -19.31 11.72
CA ALA A 78 14.86 -19.04 10.61
C ALA A 78 13.80 -20.12 10.32
N PRO A 79 14.08 -21.44 10.41
CA PRO A 79 13.07 -22.47 10.17
C PRO A 79 11.85 -22.38 11.11
N ALA A 80 12.02 -21.92 12.36
CA ALA A 80 10.89 -21.74 13.27
C ALA A 80 9.95 -20.61 12.82
N TYR A 81 10.48 -19.54 12.24
CA TYR A 81 9.65 -18.47 11.67
C TYR A 81 8.94 -18.91 10.40
N LEU A 82 9.61 -19.65 9.51
CA LEU A 82 8.97 -20.24 8.33
C LEU A 82 7.79 -21.12 8.74
N ASN A 83 7.99 -22.05 9.67
CA ASN A 83 6.93 -22.97 10.08
C ASN A 83 5.81 -22.28 10.88
N LEU A 84 6.13 -21.29 11.72
CA LEU A 84 5.11 -20.49 12.39
C LEU A 84 4.27 -19.67 11.39
N GLY A 85 4.91 -19.02 10.42
CA GLY A 85 4.22 -18.25 9.39
C GLY A 85 3.26 -19.13 8.56
N THR A 86 3.72 -20.30 8.14
CA THR A 86 2.89 -21.29 7.43
C THR A 86 1.73 -21.78 8.29
N THR A 87 1.98 -22.06 9.57
CA THR A 87 0.94 -22.50 10.51
C THR A 87 -0.14 -21.43 10.69
N LEU A 88 0.26 -20.17 10.90
CA LEU A 88 -0.66 -19.04 11.08
C LEU A 88 -1.46 -18.75 9.80
N ALA A 89 -0.84 -18.88 8.62
CA ALA A 89 -1.54 -18.76 7.35
C ALA A 89 -2.61 -19.87 7.22
N GLY A 90 -2.30 -21.10 7.61
CA GLY A 90 -3.25 -22.21 7.65
C GLY A 90 -4.41 -22.00 8.64
N GLU A 91 -4.20 -21.25 9.72
CA GLU A 91 -5.26 -20.82 10.65
C GLU A 91 -6.11 -19.64 10.11
N GLY A 92 -5.78 -19.10 8.93
CA GLY A 92 -6.41 -17.90 8.38
C GLY A 92 -5.95 -16.60 9.02
N LYS A 93 -4.91 -16.62 9.85
CA LYS A 93 -4.33 -15.43 10.52
C LYS A 93 -3.32 -14.74 9.60
N SER A 94 -3.80 -14.28 8.45
CA SER A 94 -2.96 -13.79 7.35
C SER A 94 -2.04 -12.63 7.75
N GLU A 95 -2.51 -11.63 8.49
CA GLU A 95 -1.67 -10.48 8.89
C GLU A 95 -0.57 -10.88 9.89
N GLU A 96 -0.87 -11.77 10.84
CA GLU A 96 0.16 -12.31 11.75
C GLU A 96 1.22 -13.12 10.97
N ALA A 97 0.78 -13.95 10.02
CA ALA A 97 1.67 -14.73 9.18
C ALA A 97 2.58 -13.84 8.31
N ILE A 98 2.05 -12.75 7.74
CA ILE A 98 2.84 -11.75 6.99
C ILE A 98 3.93 -11.15 7.88
N ALA A 99 3.62 -10.77 9.12
CA ALA A 99 4.60 -10.22 10.05
C ALA A 99 5.70 -11.23 10.38
N ILE A 100 5.33 -12.50 10.63
CA ILE A 100 6.28 -13.58 10.91
C ILE A 100 7.19 -13.89 9.71
N PHE A 101 6.65 -14.00 8.50
CA PHE A 101 7.45 -14.20 7.30
C PHE A 101 8.37 -13.01 6.99
N SER A 102 7.90 -11.78 7.23
CA SER A 102 8.72 -10.58 7.07
C SER A 102 9.92 -10.59 8.03
N LYS A 103 9.71 -11.06 9.27
CA LYS A 103 10.81 -11.29 10.21
C LYS A 103 11.75 -12.40 9.71
N ALA A 104 11.23 -13.52 9.22
CA ALA A 104 12.03 -14.61 8.67
C ALA A 104 12.96 -14.13 7.54
N LYS A 105 12.44 -13.31 6.62
CA LYS A 105 13.19 -12.69 5.51
C LYS A 105 14.40 -11.87 5.96
N SER A 106 14.38 -11.31 7.18
CA SER A 106 15.49 -10.54 7.75
C SER A 106 16.60 -11.39 8.37
N LEU A 107 16.39 -12.71 8.52
CA LEU A 107 17.34 -13.61 9.18
C LEU A 107 18.42 -14.13 8.22
N LYS A 108 19.60 -14.39 8.76
CA LYS A 108 20.73 -14.94 8.01
C LYS A 108 20.45 -16.38 7.58
N GLY A 109 20.71 -16.68 6.30
CA GLY A 109 20.49 -18.03 5.76
C GLY A 109 19.02 -18.42 5.68
N VAL A 110 18.13 -17.43 5.48
CA VAL A 110 16.71 -17.68 5.24
C VAL A 110 16.51 -18.56 4.00
N ASN A 111 15.62 -19.55 4.12
CA ASN A 111 15.25 -20.40 2.99
C ASN A 111 14.47 -19.56 1.95
N PRO A 112 14.84 -19.60 0.65
CA PRO A 112 14.15 -18.87 -0.41
C PRO A 112 12.62 -19.07 -0.46
N ILE A 113 12.10 -20.20 0.04
CA ILE A 113 10.67 -20.47 0.13
C ILE A 113 9.89 -19.44 0.95
N VAL A 114 10.56 -18.73 1.88
CA VAL A 114 9.94 -17.62 2.63
C VAL A 114 9.44 -16.53 1.69
N TYR A 115 10.18 -16.23 0.62
CA TYR A 115 9.77 -15.24 -0.38
C TYR A 115 8.53 -15.70 -1.16
N LEU A 116 8.44 -16.98 -1.51
CA LEU A 116 7.25 -17.55 -2.15
C LEU A 116 6.05 -17.43 -1.22
N ASN A 117 6.16 -17.95 0.00
CA ASN A 117 5.03 -18.00 0.94
C ASN A 117 4.54 -16.59 1.30
N LEU A 118 5.48 -15.66 1.54
CA LEU A 118 5.13 -14.27 1.77
C LEU A 118 4.48 -13.65 0.52
N GLY A 119 5.03 -13.88 -0.67
CA GLY A 119 4.49 -13.35 -1.92
C GLY A 119 3.07 -13.84 -2.20
N THR A 120 2.80 -15.14 -2.02
CA THR A 120 1.44 -15.70 -2.19
C THR A 120 0.48 -15.13 -1.16
N LEU A 121 0.89 -15.00 0.11
CA LEU A 121 0.02 -14.45 1.15
C LEU A 121 -0.29 -12.96 0.92
N LEU A 122 0.69 -12.20 0.44
CA LEU A 122 0.52 -10.81 0.04
C LEU A 122 -0.43 -10.70 -1.15
N HIS A 123 -0.31 -11.58 -2.14
CA HIS A 123 -1.24 -11.64 -3.27
C HIS A 123 -2.67 -11.93 -2.81
N ASP A 124 -2.86 -12.97 -1.98
CA ASP A 124 -4.17 -13.37 -1.45
C ASP A 124 -4.81 -12.28 -0.57
N THR A 125 -4.00 -11.40 0.04
CA THR A 125 -4.44 -10.23 0.82
C THR A 125 -4.50 -8.93 0.00
N GLY A 126 -4.35 -9.01 -1.33
CA GLY A 126 -4.47 -7.89 -2.26
C GLY A 126 -3.27 -6.94 -2.31
N LYS A 127 -2.16 -7.27 -1.65
CA LYS A 127 -0.87 -6.55 -1.66
C LYS A 127 -0.02 -6.97 -2.88
N VAL A 128 -0.60 -6.87 -4.08
CA VAL A 128 -0.06 -7.44 -5.33
C VAL A 128 1.35 -6.95 -5.69
N HIS A 129 1.66 -5.66 -5.45
CA HIS A 129 3.00 -5.13 -5.72
C HIS A 129 4.07 -5.74 -4.81
N GLU A 130 3.79 -5.88 -3.51
CA GLU A 130 4.70 -6.52 -2.56
C GLU A 130 4.86 -8.02 -2.87
N ALA A 131 3.81 -8.67 -3.37
CA ALA A 131 3.87 -10.04 -3.85
C ALA A 131 4.86 -10.20 -5.01
N ILE A 132 4.77 -9.33 -6.01
CA ILE A 132 5.68 -9.28 -7.16
C ILE A 132 7.14 -9.12 -6.71
N ASP A 133 7.41 -8.22 -5.77
CA ASP A 133 8.77 -7.99 -5.27
C ASP A 133 9.36 -9.23 -4.59
N ASN A 134 8.55 -9.96 -3.82
CA ASN A 134 9.00 -11.19 -3.19
C ASN A 134 9.21 -12.32 -4.22
N TYR A 135 8.36 -12.45 -5.23
CA TYR A 135 8.56 -13.43 -6.30
C TYR A 135 9.81 -13.15 -7.14
N LYS A 136 10.06 -11.88 -7.50
CA LYS A 136 11.32 -11.49 -8.13
C LYS A 136 12.51 -11.85 -7.26
N ARG A 137 12.42 -11.58 -5.95
CA ARG A 137 13.51 -11.87 -5.02
C ARG A 137 13.83 -13.36 -4.95
N LEU A 138 12.82 -14.24 -4.97
CA LEU A 138 13.03 -15.69 -5.05
C LEU A 138 13.81 -16.06 -6.32
N LEU A 139 13.36 -15.57 -7.47
CA LEU A 139 14.00 -15.84 -8.77
C LEU A 139 15.42 -15.30 -8.86
N GLU A 140 15.75 -14.22 -8.14
CA GLU A 140 17.13 -13.71 -8.04
C GLU A 140 18.04 -14.62 -7.20
N VAL A 141 17.55 -15.11 -6.06
CA VAL A 141 18.37 -15.86 -5.10
C VAL A 141 18.43 -17.36 -5.40
N ASP A 142 17.41 -17.89 -6.06
CA ASP A 142 17.30 -19.31 -6.41
C ASP A 142 16.62 -19.50 -7.78
N PRO A 143 17.25 -19.00 -8.88
CA PRO A 143 16.66 -18.98 -10.22
C PRO A 143 16.36 -20.38 -10.80
N ASN A 144 17.03 -21.42 -10.30
CA ASN A 144 16.87 -22.81 -10.75
C ASN A 144 16.33 -23.71 -9.63
N GLY A 145 15.79 -23.11 -8.57
CA GLY A 145 15.22 -23.81 -7.43
C GLY A 145 13.96 -24.60 -7.76
N PRO A 146 13.55 -25.53 -6.88
CA PRO A 146 12.36 -26.35 -7.10
C PRO A 146 11.07 -25.53 -7.23
N TYR A 147 11.07 -24.30 -6.73
CA TYR A 147 9.91 -23.40 -6.77
C TYR A 147 10.04 -22.29 -7.83
N ALA A 148 11.15 -22.21 -8.56
CA ALA A 148 11.41 -21.13 -9.50
C ALA A 148 10.35 -21.06 -10.61
N HIS A 149 9.95 -22.22 -11.14
CA HIS A 149 8.93 -22.26 -12.20
C HIS A 149 7.55 -21.76 -11.71
N ALA A 150 7.07 -22.29 -10.58
CA ALA A 150 5.80 -21.84 -9.98
C ALA A 150 5.83 -20.34 -9.60
N CYS A 151 6.98 -19.86 -9.13
CA CYS A 151 7.18 -18.45 -8.83
C CYS A 151 7.15 -17.56 -10.08
N ALA A 152 7.75 -18.02 -11.19
CA ALA A 152 7.73 -17.31 -12.46
C ALA A 152 6.30 -17.25 -13.04
N ASP A 153 5.56 -18.34 -13.00
CA ASP A 153 4.17 -18.40 -13.46
C ASP A 153 3.29 -17.45 -12.63
N GLY A 154 3.42 -17.47 -11.30
CA GLY A 154 2.69 -16.56 -10.42
C GLY A 154 3.05 -15.09 -10.65
N LEU A 155 4.34 -14.80 -10.91
CA LEU A 155 4.81 -13.45 -11.24
C LEU A 155 4.20 -12.96 -12.56
N GLN A 156 4.21 -13.81 -13.58
CA GLN A 156 3.61 -13.50 -14.88
C GLN A 156 2.11 -13.26 -14.75
N GLN A 157 1.37 -14.13 -14.05
CA GLN A 157 -0.06 -13.98 -13.84
C GLN A 157 -0.40 -12.64 -13.15
N MET A 158 0.35 -12.26 -12.12
CA MET A 158 0.13 -10.97 -11.44
C MET A 158 0.47 -9.78 -12.34
N GLN A 159 1.52 -9.88 -13.16
CA GLN A 159 1.85 -8.84 -14.13
C GLN A 159 0.77 -8.71 -15.21
N GLU A 160 0.22 -9.83 -15.68
CA GLU A 160 -0.90 -9.86 -16.62
C GLU A 160 -2.19 -9.32 -15.98
N GLU A 161 -2.46 -9.63 -14.71
CA GLU A 161 -3.61 -9.06 -13.98
C GLU A 161 -3.47 -7.54 -13.84
N LEU A 162 -2.28 -7.05 -13.48
CA LEU A 162 -2.00 -5.62 -13.41
C LEU A 162 -2.09 -4.96 -14.78
N ALA A 163 -1.54 -5.58 -15.83
CA ALA A 163 -1.62 -5.10 -17.20
C ALA A 163 -3.07 -5.11 -17.71
N ALA A 164 -3.85 -6.12 -17.40
CA ALA A 164 -5.25 -6.22 -17.76
C ALA A 164 -6.09 -5.19 -17.00
N LYS A 165 -5.82 -4.96 -15.71
CA LYS A 165 -6.43 -3.85 -14.96
C LYS A 165 -6.07 -2.51 -15.56
N ALA A 166 -4.82 -2.32 -15.97
CA ALA A 166 -4.31 -1.13 -16.67
C ALA A 166 -4.90 -0.95 -18.09
N ALA A 167 -5.23 -2.05 -18.76
CA ALA A 167 -5.72 -2.08 -20.14
C ALA A 167 -7.24 -2.15 -20.26
N ARG A 168 -7.99 -2.29 -19.15
CA ARG A 168 -9.45 -2.13 -19.16
C ARG A 168 -9.74 -0.75 -19.73
N PRO A 169 -10.59 -0.62 -20.77
CA PRO A 169 -11.01 0.68 -21.26
C PRO A 169 -11.75 1.39 -20.13
N TYR A 170 -11.04 2.26 -19.42
CA TYR A 170 -11.61 3.12 -18.41
C TYR A 170 -12.69 3.95 -19.08
N GLN A 171 -13.89 3.95 -18.50
CA GLN A 171 -15.04 4.59 -19.13
C GLN A 171 -14.84 6.11 -19.31
N ASN A 172 -13.82 6.70 -18.69
CA ASN A 172 -13.36 8.07 -18.91
C ASN A 172 -11.86 8.16 -19.29
N GLY A 173 -11.62 8.40 -20.58
CA GLY A 173 -10.41 9.02 -21.14
C GLY A 173 -9.11 8.20 -21.10
N ALA A 174 -8.63 7.77 -22.29
CA ALA A 174 -7.29 7.17 -22.44
C ALA A 174 -6.14 8.11 -22.02
N THR A 175 -6.40 9.43 -22.01
CA THR A 175 -5.38 10.48 -21.81
C THR A 175 -5.57 11.31 -20.56
N ASP A 176 -6.76 11.32 -19.94
CA ASP A 176 -7.10 12.05 -18.72
C ASP A 176 -8.29 11.39 -18.00
N TYR A 177 -8.60 11.82 -16.78
CA TYR A 177 -9.75 11.38 -15.99
C TYR A 177 -10.60 12.57 -15.53
N PHE A 178 -10.62 13.66 -16.30
CA PHE A 178 -11.32 14.89 -15.93
C PHE A 178 -12.81 14.67 -15.68
N GLY A 179 -13.46 13.81 -16.47
CA GLY A 179 -14.87 13.46 -16.29
C GLY A 179 -15.15 12.78 -14.96
N ASP A 180 -14.28 11.84 -14.56
CA ASP A 180 -14.37 11.17 -13.25
C ASP A 180 -14.20 12.19 -12.13
N ALA A 181 -13.09 12.93 -12.15
CA ALA A 181 -12.69 13.88 -11.10
C ALA A 181 -13.66 15.06 -10.90
N THR A 182 -14.51 15.35 -11.88
CA THR A 182 -15.47 16.46 -11.86
C THR A 182 -16.93 16.02 -11.97
N SER A 183 -17.21 14.73 -11.74
CA SER A 183 -18.54 14.11 -11.95
C SER A 183 -19.67 14.79 -11.16
N GLY A 184 -19.40 15.33 -9.97
CA GLY A 184 -20.35 16.16 -9.20
C GLY A 184 -20.24 17.67 -9.40
N GLY A 185 -19.66 18.09 -10.53
CA GLY A 185 -19.38 19.49 -10.86
C GLY A 185 -17.93 19.88 -10.60
N ALA A 186 -17.28 20.49 -11.60
CA ALA A 186 -15.92 20.98 -11.48
C ALA A 186 -15.86 22.18 -10.51
N SER A 187 -14.89 22.15 -9.60
CA SER A 187 -14.57 23.27 -8.70
C SER A 187 -13.05 23.37 -8.58
N ARG A 188 -12.51 24.59 -8.64
CA ARG A 188 -11.08 24.88 -8.44
C ARG A 188 -10.92 26.24 -7.76
N TRP A 189 -9.69 26.59 -7.39
CA TRP A 189 -9.34 27.96 -7.02
C TRP A 189 -9.47 28.89 -8.22
N ALA A 190 -10.00 30.10 -8.02
CA ALA A 190 -10.07 31.09 -9.08
C ALA A 190 -8.65 31.56 -9.47
N GLN A 191 -8.45 31.97 -10.74
CA GLN A 191 -7.12 32.40 -11.18
C GLN A 191 -6.63 33.65 -10.42
N SER A 192 -7.57 34.50 -9.97
CA SER A 192 -7.29 35.67 -9.13
C SER A 192 -6.78 35.34 -7.73
N GLU A 193 -6.94 34.10 -7.26
CA GLU A 193 -6.48 33.65 -5.94
C GLU A 193 -5.00 33.26 -5.94
N MET A 194 -4.35 33.23 -7.10
CA MET A 194 -2.94 32.86 -7.24
C MET A 194 -2.00 34.03 -6.84
N PRO A 195 -0.90 33.78 -6.09
CA PRO A 195 -0.48 32.48 -5.58
C PRO A 195 -1.32 32.01 -4.38
N LEU A 196 -1.57 30.70 -4.31
CA LEU A 196 -2.20 30.07 -3.16
C LEU A 196 -1.24 30.09 -1.97
N ARG A 197 -1.68 30.70 -0.87
CA ARG A 197 -0.93 30.75 0.39
C ARG A 197 -1.17 29.46 1.16
N ILE A 198 -0.09 28.72 1.40
CA ILE A 198 -0.11 27.42 2.08
C ILE A 198 0.62 27.53 3.41
N PHE A 199 -0.07 27.17 4.48
CA PHE A 199 0.56 26.93 5.79
C PHE A 199 0.72 25.43 5.99
N ILE A 200 1.92 24.98 6.32
CA ILE A 200 2.19 23.59 6.68
C ILE A 200 2.56 23.57 8.16
N ASP A 201 1.73 22.91 8.94
CA ASP A 201 2.01 22.71 10.34
C ASP A 201 3.15 21.69 10.48
N ALA A 202 4.32 22.14 10.93
CA ALA A 202 5.51 21.30 11.06
C ALA A 202 5.55 20.53 12.39
N LYS A 203 4.44 20.51 13.15
CA LYS A 203 4.33 19.93 14.50
C LYS A 203 5.13 18.66 14.69
N THR A 204 6.07 18.72 15.63
CA THR A 204 6.95 17.61 16.00
C THR A 204 6.36 16.70 17.08
N ASP A 205 5.20 17.05 17.65
CA ASP A 205 4.55 16.33 18.76
C ASP A 205 3.50 15.30 18.31
N VAL A 206 3.20 15.22 17.01
CA VAL A 206 2.32 14.17 16.46
C VAL A 206 3.04 12.82 16.50
N PRO A 207 2.47 11.78 17.14
CA PRO A 207 3.14 10.49 17.23
C PRO A 207 3.48 9.92 15.85
N ARG A 208 4.67 9.34 15.74
CA ARG A 208 5.21 8.71 14.51
C ARG A 208 5.35 9.66 13.32
N PHE A 209 5.21 10.97 13.53
CA PHE A 209 5.66 11.97 12.57
C PHE A 209 7.18 11.84 12.37
N ARG A 210 7.62 11.88 11.11
CA ARG A 210 9.03 11.66 10.74
C ARG A 210 9.67 12.94 10.25
N ALA A 211 10.96 13.10 10.56
CA ALA A 211 11.78 14.11 9.91
C ALA A 211 11.75 13.89 8.39
N GLY A 212 11.35 14.92 7.63
CA GLY A 212 11.18 14.86 6.17
C GLY A 212 9.73 14.85 5.66
N CYS A 213 8.72 14.58 6.51
CA CYS A 213 7.31 14.60 6.10
C CYS A 213 6.88 15.94 5.47
N VAL A 214 7.36 17.07 6.02
CA VAL A 214 7.10 18.42 5.48
C VAL A 214 7.72 18.58 4.08
N ASP A 215 8.95 18.14 3.88
CA ASP A 215 9.64 18.27 2.59
C ASP A 215 8.99 17.36 1.52
N ILE A 216 8.54 16.17 1.93
CA ILE A 216 7.78 15.25 1.08
C ILE A 216 6.45 15.88 0.64
N LEU A 217 5.72 16.51 1.57
CA LEU A 217 4.49 17.24 1.24
C LEU A 217 4.77 18.41 0.30
N LYS A 218 5.81 19.22 0.57
CA LYS A 218 6.20 20.31 -0.34
C LYS A 218 6.52 19.80 -1.73
N ALA A 219 7.25 18.70 -1.84
CA ALA A 219 7.52 18.06 -3.11
C ALA A 219 6.22 17.58 -3.79
N ALA A 220 5.26 17.02 -3.04
CA ALA A 220 3.98 16.57 -3.60
C ALA A 220 3.17 17.74 -4.18
N ILE A 221 3.15 18.87 -3.48
CA ILE A 221 2.57 20.13 -3.96
C ILE A 221 3.30 20.59 -5.23
N GLN A 222 4.63 20.54 -5.24
CA GLN A 222 5.43 20.95 -6.39
C GLN A 222 5.14 20.12 -7.64
N ASP A 223 4.91 18.81 -7.51
CA ASP A 223 4.56 17.97 -8.67
C ASP A 223 3.29 18.49 -9.38
N TRP A 224 2.28 18.91 -8.61
CA TRP A 224 1.05 19.48 -9.16
C TRP A 224 1.25 20.89 -9.73
N VAL A 225 2.09 21.70 -9.11
CA VAL A 225 2.49 23.03 -9.63
C VAL A 225 3.16 22.86 -10.99
N ASP A 226 4.13 21.95 -11.12
CA ASP A 226 4.84 21.67 -12.36
C ASP A 226 3.89 21.12 -13.43
N ALA A 227 2.99 20.19 -13.04
CA ALA A 227 1.98 19.62 -13.92
C ALA A 227 1.00 20.67 -14.46
N SER A 228 0.73 21.73 -13.70
CA SER A 228 -0.15 22.82 -14.11
C SER A 228 0.47 23.77 -15.13
N GLN A 229 1.78 23.65 -15.43
CA GLN A 229 2.50 24.51 -16.37
C GLN A 229 2.38 26.01 -16.04
N GLY A 230 2.50 26.35 -14.75
CA GLY A 230 2.50 27.74 -14.26
C GLY A 230 1.12 28.35 -14.03
N LYS A 231 0.03 27.59 -14.24
CA LYS A 231 -1.35 28.01 -13.94
C LYS A 231 -1.63 28.01 -12.44
N ILE A 232 -0.99 27.11 -11.70
CA ILE A 232 -1.03 27.07 -10.24
C ILE A 232 0.28 27.68 -9.73
N LYS A 233 0.17 28.67 -8.85
CA LYS A 233 1.30 29.29 -8.15
C LYS A 233 1.05 29.18 -6.66
N ILE A 234 2.11 28.98 -5.89
CA ILE A 234 2.02 28.81 -4.44
C ILE A 234 2.98 29.74 -3.71
N GLU A 235 2.64 30.06 -2.48
CA GLU A 235 3.48 30.77 -1.53
C GLU A 235 3.34 30.10 -0.17
N TYR A 236 4.46 29.77 0.50
CA TYR A 236 4.41 29.24 1.85
C TYR A 236 4.37 30.38 2.87
N VAL A 237 3.41 30.33 3.78
CA VAL A 237 3.25 31.33 4.85
C VAL A 237 3.45 30.71 6.22
N SER A 238 3.94 31.50 7.18
CA SER A 238 4.16 31.07 8.56
C SER A 238 2.95 31.28 9.48
N ASP A 239 1.93 31.97 9.00
CA ASP A 239 0.72 32.33 9.75
C ASP A 239 -0.48 31.63 9.12
N ALA A 240 -1.09 30.72 9.87
CA ALA A 240 -2.22 29.91 9.40
C ALA A 240 -3.44 30.76 9.04
N ASP A 241 -3.64 31.92 9.68
CA ASP A 241 -4.78 32.79 9.42
C ASP A 241 -4.68 33.50 8.06
N LYS A 242 -3.46 33.57 7.50
CA LYS A 242 -3.19 34.14 6.18
C LYS A 242 -3.25 33.09 5.06
N ALA A 243 -3.37 31.81 5.42
CA ALA A 243 -3.34 30.70 4.47
C ALA A 243 -4.73 30.39 3.90
N GLN A 244 -4.75 30.05 2.62
CA GLN A 244 -5.90 29.47 1.93
C GLN A 244 -5.95 27.95 2.12
N ILE A 245 -4.77 27.31 2.12
CA ILE A 245 -4.61 25.87 2.35
C ILE A 245 -3.82 25.66 3.64
N ILE A 246 -4.38 24.89 4.57
CA ILE A 246 -3.72 24.52 5.81
C ILE A 246 -3.49 23.02 5.82
N CYS A 247 -2.23 22.60 5.94
CA CYS A 247 -1.86 21.19 6.01
C CYS A 247 -1.44 20.82 7.43
N ARG A 248 -2.03 19.75 7.98
CA ARG A 248 -1.78 19.22 9.32
C ARG A 248 -1.47 17.73 9.26
N TRP A 249 -1.03 17.19 10.39
CA TRP A 249 -0.70 15.78 10.58
C TRP A 249 -1.49 15.20 11.74
N SER A 250 -1.84 13.92 11.66
CA SER A 250 -2.51 13.21 12.74
C SER A 250 -2.13 11.73 12.75
N ASP A 251 -2.14 11.11 13.91
CA ASP A 251 -2.10 9.64 14.05
C ASP A 251 -3.46 9.09 14.53
N ALA A 252 -4.42 9.97 14.80
CA ALA A 252 -5.72 9.61 15.35
C ALA A 252 -6.68 9.19 14.22
N VAL A 253 -7.08 7.92 14.26
CA VAL A 253 -8.06 7.34 13.33
C VAL A 253 -9.40 8.07 13.39
N THR A 254 -9.74 8.65 14.55
CA THR A 254 -10.99 9.39 14.80
C THR A 254 -11.06 10.75 14.10
N GLU A 255 -9.94 11.28 13.60
CA GLU A 255 -9.89 12.56 12.88
C GLU A 255 -10.06 12.40 11.35
N MET A 256 -10.20 11.16 10.88
CA MET A 256 -10.44 10.82 9.49
C MET A 256 -11.93 10.64 9.23
N ALA A 257 -12.38 10.81 7.97
CA ALA A 257 -13.76 10.53 7.62
C ALA A 257 -14.05 9.01 7.67
N SER A 258 -13.03 8.18 7.45
CA SER A 258 -13.08 6.73 7.66
C SER A 258 -11.78 6.17 8.25
N PRO A 259 -11.82 5.10 9.07
CA PRO A 259 -10.62 4.46 9.61
C PRO A 259 -9.59 3.99 8.57
N THR A 260 -10.05 3.72 7.35
CA THR A 260 -9.22 3.22 6.24
C THR A 260 -8.57 4.33 5.42
N GLU A 261 -8.97 5.58 5.60
CA GLU A 261 -8.44 6.71 4.84
C GLU A 261 -7.06 7.12 5.38
N PRO A 262 -6.06 7.32 4.50
CA PRO A 262 -4.71 7.73 4.88
C PRO A 262 -4.56 9.26 5.00
N GLY A 263 -5.58 10.02 4.60
CA GLY A 263 -5.66 11.46 4.70
C GLY A 263 -7.12 11.89 4.67
N ASN A 264 -7.37 13.14 5.00
CA ASN A 264 -8.70 13.73 4.96
C ASN A 264 -8.60 15.17 4.46
N ILE A 265 -9.65 15.61 3.78
CA ILE A 265 -9.73 16.96 3.24
C ILE A 265 -11.08 17.62 3.55
N TYR A 266 -11.01 18.87 3.98
CA TYR A 266 -12.16 19.75 4.08
C TYR A 266 -12.05 20.88 3.06
N LEU A 267 -12.98 20.92 2.11
CA LEU A 267 -13.06 21.96 1.08
C LEU A 267 -14.15 22.98 1.41
N GLY A 268 -13.75 24.20 1.73
CA GLY A 268 -14.62 25.36 1.76
C GLY A 268 -14.94 25.84 0.35
N LYS A 269 -16.21 25.77 -0.05
CA LYS A 269 -16.69 26.21 -1.37
C LYS A 269 -17.44 27.55 -1.25
N GLY A 270 -17.10 28.49 -2.12
CA GLY A 270 -17.79 29.76 -2.31
C GLY A 270 -18.46 29.85 -3.69
N LYS A 271 -19.01 31.03 -4.00
CA LYS A 271 -19.73 31.28 -5.27
C LYS A 271 -18.86 31.11 -6.53
N SER A 272 -17.54 31.23 -6.39
CA SER A 272 -16.59 31.21 -7.50
C SER A 272 -15.65 30.01 -7.48
N GLY A 273 -15.88 29.02 -6.63
CA GLY A 273 -15.03 27.83 -6.50
C GLY A 273 -14.53 27.60 -5.07
N ILE A 274 -13.32 27.06 -4.95
CA ILE A 274 -12.69 26.79 -3.66
C ILE A 274 -12.20 28.09 -3.04
N VAL A 275 -12.44 28.29 -1.74
CA VAL A 275 -12.03 29.48 -0.99
C VAL A 275 -11.19 29.16 0.25
N LYS A 276 -11.28 27.93 0.75
CA LYS A 276 -10.46 27.43 1.86
C LYS A 276 -10.30 25.92 1.77
N CYS A 277 -9.16 25.41 2.21
CA CYS A 277 -8.91 23.99 2.29
C CYS A 277 -8.13 23.65 3.57
N ASP A 278 -8.56 22.60 4.26
CA ASP A 278 -7.80 21.97 5.34
C ASP A 278 -7.47 20.55 4.91
N ILE A 279 -6.18 20.19 4.93
CA ILE A 279 -5.67 18.85 4.64
C ILE A 279 -5.13 18.28 5.95
N THR A 280 -5.53 17.06 6.30
CA THR A 280 -4.94 16.28 7.39
C THR A 280 -4.32 15.01 6.83
N LEU A 281 -3.02 14.83 6.98
CA LEU A 281 -2.30 13.64 6.54
C LEU A 281 -2.03 12.72 7.73
N ARG A 282 -2.23 11.41 7.55
CA ARG A 282 -1.86 10.46 8.59
C ARG A 282 -0.37 10.19 8.64
N THR A 283 0.15 9.98 9.84
CA THR A 283 1.53 9.53 10.04
C THR A 283 1.66 8.01 10.02
N THR A 284 0.55 7.27 10.14
CA THR A 284 0.52 5.80 10.25
C THR A 284 -0.52 5.13 9.36
N ASP A 285 -0.32 3.83 9.15
CA ASP A 285 -1.27 2.93 8.55
C ASP A 285 -2.66 2.95 9.22
N PRO A 286 -3.72 2.49 8.54
CA PRO A 286 -5.08 2.39 9.08
C PRO A 286 -5.18 1.76 10.47
N ALA A 287 -4.34 0.76 10.76
CA ALA A 287 -4.28 0.10 12.06
C ALA A 287 -3.63 0.93 13.17
N GLY A 288 -2.98 2.05 12.86
CA GLY A 288 -2.34 2.94 13.84
C GLY A 288 -0.99 2.44 14.37
N HIS A 289 -0.43 1.39 13.76
CA HIS A 289 0.72 0.67 14.30
C HIS A 289 2.01 1.04 13.57
N THR A 290 1.94 1.25 12.26
CA THR A 290 3.14 1.36 11.40
C THR A 290 3.23 2.75 10.79
N PRO A 291 4.34 3.49 11.00
CA PRO A 291 4.56 4.75 10.31
C PRO A 291 4.61 4.55 8.79
N PHE A 292 4.01 5.47 8.03
CA PHE A 292 4.17 5.44 6.58
C PHE A 292 5.62 5.73 6.17
N ASN A 293 6.15 4.98 5.21
CA ASN A 293 7.44 5.28 4.59
C ASN A 293 7.35 6.50 3.65
N ASP A 294 8.47 6.96 3.11
CA ASP A 294 8.53 8.16 2.29
C ASP A 294 7.68 8.08 1.02
N ALA A 295 7.68 6.92 0.34
CA ALA A 295 6.89 6.72 -0.87
C ALA A 295 5.39 6.74 -0.58
N GLN A 296 4.97 6.10 0.51
CA GLN A 296 3.58 6.12 0.99
C GLN A 296 3.16 7.54 1.35
N THR A 297 3.97 8.24 2.15
CA THR A 297 3.73 9.63 2.57
C THR A 297 3.58 10.54 1.35
N LYS A 298 4.47 10.40 0.37
CA LYS A 298 4.45 11.16 -0.88
C LYS A 298 3.17 10.91 -1.67
N ARG A 299 2.78 9.64 -1.85
CA ARG A 299 1.60 9.28 -2.63
C ARG A 299 0.30 9.76 -1.98
N ILE A 300 0.19 9.62 -0.66
CA ILE A 300 -0.94 10.14 0.11
C ILE A 300 -1.00 11.67 -0.03
N ALA A 301 0.13 12.36 0.17
CA ALA A 301 0.20 13.81 0.00
C ALA A 301 -0.20 14.26 -1.42
N GLN A 302 0.24 13.56 -2.47
CA GLN A 302 -0.16 13.86 -3.84
C GLN A 302 -1.68 13.72 -4.02
N HIS A 303 -2.29 12.67 -3.46
CA HIS A 303 -3.73 12.44 -3.55
C HIS A 303 -4.52 13.56 -2.87
N GLU A 304 -4.22 13.86 -1.61
CA GLU A 304 -4.94 14.91 -0.87
C GLU A 304 -4.74 16.30 -1.49
N VAL A 305 -3.53 16.60 -2.00
CA VAL A 305 -3.30 17.85 -2.71
C VAL A 305 -4.08 17.90 -4.02
N GLY A 306 -4.27 16.77 -4.71
CA GLY A 306 -5.13 16.70 -5.89
C GLY A 306 -6.57 17.12 -5.57
N HIS A 307 -7.14 16.63 -4.47
CA HIS A 307 -8.43 17.10 -3.98
C HIS A 307 -8.41 18.58 -3.62
N ALA A 308 -7.36 19.05 -2.94
CA ALA A 308 -7.20 20.46 -2.54
C ALA A 308 -7.18 21.42 -3.73
N LEU A 309 -6.72 20.95 -4.89
CA LEU A 309 -6.65 21.71 -6.12
C LEU A 309 -7.93 21.58 -6.98
N GLY A 310 -8.87 20.74 -6.60
CA GLY A 310 -10.19 20.65 -7.25
C GLY A 310 -10.51 19.33 -7.96
N LEU A 311 -9.66 18.31 -7.85
CA LEU A 311 -9.96 16.97 -8.33
C LEU A 311 -10.81 16.24 -7.29
N VAL A 312 -12.09 16.58 -7.20
CA VAL A 312 -12.94 16.21 -6.05
C VAL A 312 -13.27 14.72 -6.02
N TYR A 313 -13.38 14.08 -7.19
CA TYR A 313 -13.79 12.69 -7.30
C TYR A 313 -12.64 11.78 -7.76
N HIS A 314 -12.79 10.49 -7.49
CA HIS A 314 -11.77 9.50 -7.81
C HIS A 314 -11.86 9.04 -9.27
N SER A 315 -10.69 8.81 -9.86
CA SER A 315 -10.53 8.07 -11.10
C SER A 315 -10.87 6.60 -10.89
N THR A 316 -11.53 6.01 -11.87
CA THR A 316 -11.78 4.56 -11.90
C THR A 316 -10.51 3.74 -12.15
N ASN A 317 -9.38 4.39 -12.47
CA ASN A 317 -8.08 3.75 -12.61
C ASN A 317 -7.29 3.81 -11.30
N PRO A 318 -7.03 2.68 -10.62
CA PRO A 318 -6.29 2.64 -9.36
C PRO A 318 -4.81 3.04 -9.50
N LEU A 319 -4.27 3.14 -10.72
CA LEU A 319 -2.89 3.57 -10.97
C LEU A 319 -2.74 5.10 -10.98
N ASP A 320 -3.81 5.83 -11.26
CA ASP A 320 -3.79 7.30 -11.18
C ASP A 320 -3.59 7.74 -9.73
N VAL A 321 -3.04 8.93 -9.52
CA VAL A 321 -2.92 9.48 -8.16
C VAL A 321 -4.30 9.61 -7.52
N MET A 322 -5.31 9.98 -8.29
CA MET A 322 -6.70 10.08 -7.85
C MET A 322 -7.48 8.77 -7.97
N GLY A 323 -6.84 7.62 -8.15
CA GLY A 323 -7.52 6.33 -8.33
C GLY A 323 -8.32 5.84 -7.11
N GLU A 324 -9.40 5.08 -7.35
CA GLU A 324 -10.13 4.37 -6.30
C GLU A 324 -9.24 3.36 -5.56
N GLY A 325 -9.18 3.47 -4.22
CA GLY A 325 -8.38 2.61 -3.34
C GLY A 325 -7.68 3.42 -2.26
N ILE A 326 -7.04 2.77 -1.28
CA ILE A 326 -6.30 3.46 -0.20
C ILE A 326 -5.04 4.14 -0.79
N PRO A 327 -4.95 5.48 -0.81
CA PRO A 327 -3.73 6.18 -1.22
C PRO A 327 -2.50 5.66 -0.45
N GLY A 328 -1.39 5.38 -1.15
CA GLY A 328 -0.17 4.82 -0.56
C GLY A 328 0.04 3.31 -0.78
N ARG A 329 -0.91 2.59 -1.40
CA ARG A 329 -0.66 1.24 -1.93
C ARG A 329 -0.05 1.31 -3.34
N GLY A 330 1.20 1.75 -3.44
CA GLY A 330 1.96 1.83 -4.69
C GLY A 330 3.31 2.52 -4.48
N THR A 331 4.34 2.11 -5.22
CA THR A 331 5.70 2.70 -5.12
C THR A 331 5.89 3.90 -6.04
N ALA A 332 4.92 4.22 -6.90
CA ALA A 332 4.99 5.34 -7.82
C ALA A 332 4.83 6.67 -7.07
N THR A 333 5.93 7.41 -6.99
CA THR A 333 6.03 8.73 -6.34
C THR A 333 5.89 9.91 -7.30
N THR A 334 5.56 9.65 -8.57
CA THR A 334 5.45 10.67 -9.63
C THR A 334 4.04 10.68 -10.23
N LEU A 335 3.60 11.88 -10.64
CA LEU A 335 2.34 12.04 -11.37
C LEU A 335 2.44 11.39 -12.76
N SER A 336 1.43 10.59 -13.12
CA SER A 336 1.30 10.01 -14.45
C SER A 336 0.98 11.07 -15.50
N ALA A 337 1.07 10.71 -16.79
CA ALA A 337 0.62 11.59 -17.87
C ALA A 337 -0.88 11.94 -17.74
N ARG A 338 -1.71 11.00 -17.27
CA ARG A 338 -3.14 11.24 -17.06
C ARG A 338 -3.38 12.23 -15.94
N ASP A 339 -2.64 12.12 -14.82
CA ASP A 339 -2.73 13.09 -13.71
C ASP A 339 -2.41 14.51 -14.18
N LYS A 340 -1.31 14.65 -14.93
CA LYS A 340 -0.85 15.93 -15.49
C LYS A 340 -1.87 16.53 -16.47
N ASN A 341 -2.40 15.72 -17.37
CA ASN A 341 -3.40 16.17 -18.34
C ASN A 341 -4.70 16.58 -17.63
N THR A 342 -5.14 15.86 -16.61
CA THR A 342 -6.36 16.17 -15.86
C THR A 342 -6.26 17.52 -15.14
N ILE A 343 -5.18 17.78 -14.40
CA ILE A 343 -5.03 19.05 -13.67
C ILE A 343 -4.85 20.23 -14.64
N LEU A 344 -4.09 20.04 -15.72
CA LEU A 344 -3.90 21.08 -16.74
C LEU A 344 -5.24 21.46 -17.37
N LYS A 345 -6.04 20.46 -17.76
CA LYS A 345 -7.39 20.65 -18.32
C LYS A 345 -8.31 21.41 -17.37
N LEU A 346 -8.28 21.10 -16.06
CA LEU A 346 -9.07 21.81 -15.06
C LEU A 346 -8.69 23.30 -14.95
N TYR A 347 -7.40 23.62 -15.00
CA TYR A 347 -6.91 24.99 -14.85
C TYR A 347 -6.81 25.77 -16.17
N ASP A 348 -6.96 25.11 -17.32
CA ASP A 348 -7.12 25.75 -18.62
C ASP A 348 -8.54 26.27 -18.89
N LEU A 349 -9.54 25.74 -18.19
CA LEU A 349 -10.90 26.29 -18.24
C LEU A 349 -10.90 27.74 -17.76
N SER A 350 -11.53 28.64 -18.52
CA SER A 350 -11.76 30.02 -18.11
C SER A 350 -12.71 30.10 -16.90
N ASP A 351 -12.65 31.19 -16.14
CA ASP A 351 -13.56 31.38 -14.99
C ASP A 351 -15.04 31.40 -15.43
N GLY A 352 -15.33 31.84 -16.65
CA GLY A 352 -16.67 31.79 -17.24
C GLY A 352 -17.15 30.37 -17.55
N GLU A 353 -16.25 29.48 -17.98
CA GLU A 353 -16.53 28.05 -18.16
C GLU A 353 -16.72 27.37 -16.81
N MET A 354 -15.85 27.66 -15.83
CA MET A 354 -15.99 27.15 -14.45
C MET A 354 -17.33 27.54 -13.83
N ALA A 355 -17.78 28.78 -14.03
CA ALA A 355 -19.08 29.24 -13.52
C ALA A 355 -20.28 28.45 -14.07
N ARG A 356 -20.14 27.72 -15.19
CA ARG A 356 -21.22 26.83 -15.70
C ARG A 356 -21.34 25.54 -14.89
N PHE A 357 -20.24 25.08 -14.28
CA PHE A 357 -20.24 23.89 -13.42
C PHE A 357 -20.80 24.19 -12.03
N LEU A 358 -20.62 25.41 -11.52
CA LEU A 358 -21.11 25.84 -10.20
C LEU A 358 -22.60 26.22 -10.15
N ARG A 359 -23.26 26.28 -11.32
CA ARG A 359 -24.69 26.64 -11.47
C ARG A 359 -25.62 25.42 -11.58
N LYS A 360 -25.06 24.22 -11.65
CA LYS A 360 -25.76 22.93 -11.57
C LYS A 360 -25.62 22.38 -10.17
#